data_AF-A0A842QTL9-F1
#
_entry.id   AF-A0A842QTL9-F1
#
_cell.length_a   1.000
_cell.length_b   1.000
_cell.length_c   1.000
_cell.angle_alpha   90.00
_cell.angle_beta   90.00
_cell.angle_gamma   90.00
#
_symmetry.space_group_name_H-M   'P 1'
#
loop_
_entity.id
_entity.type
_entity.pdbx_description
1 polymer ?
#
loop_
_entity_poly.entity_id
_entity_poly.type
_entity_poly.pdbx_seq_one_letter_code
_entity_poly.pdbx_strand_id
1 'polypeptide(L)' 'MSEEKIKKISEKLVEKQIELAKAKKDKTNPGKVVALEHEVINLRREINQELQKITQKTK' A
#
# COMPACT_ATOMS: atom_id res chain seq x y z
N MET A 1 18.56 1.90 -3.23
CA MET A 1 17.61 1.98 -2.09
C MET A 1 17.17 0.56 -1.85
N SER A 2 17.38 0.08 -0.63
CA SER A 2 17.40 -1.34 -0.26
C SER A 2 16.00 -1.92 -0.11
N GLU A 3 15.92 -3.24 -0.25
CA GLU A 3 14.76 -4.09 0.02
C GLU A 3 14.01 -3.74 1.31
N GLU A 4 14.72 -3.14 2.28
CA GLU A 4 14.17 -2.66 3.55
C GLU A 4 13.06 -1.61 3.39
N LYS A 5 13.16 -0.71 2.39
CA LYS A 5 12.10 0.27 2.11
C LYS A 5 10.85 -0.41 1.55
N ILE A 6 11.03 -1.39 0.66
CA ILE A 6 9.92 -2.19 0.11
C ILE A 6 9.24 -2.98 1.24
N LYS A 7 10.02 -3.57 2.14
CA LYS A 7 9.49 -4.27 3.32
C LYS A 7 8.61 -3.36 4.18
N LYS A 8 9.09 -2.17 4.56
CA LYS A 8 8.32 -1.20 5.36
C LYS A 8 7.03 -0.74 4.67
N ILE A 9 7.07 -0.48 3.36
CA ILE A 9 5.87 -0.09 2.60
C ILE A 9 4.89 -1.27 2.50
N SER A 10 5.40 -2.50 2.39
CA SER A 10 4.58 -3.72 2.33
C SER A 10 3.89 -4.01 3.67
N GLU A 11 4.58 -3.82 4.80
CA GLU A 11 3.98 -3.91 6.15
C GLU A 11 2.83 -2.91 6.29
N LYS A 12 3.05 -1.64 5.91
CA LYS A 12 2.01 -0.60 5.93
C LYS A 12 0.85 -0.91 4.99
N LEU A 13 1.12 -1.50 3.83
CA LEU A 13 0.08 -1.94 2.89
C LEU A 13 -0.85 -2.98 3.54
N VAL A 14 -0.29 -3.95 4.25
CA VAL A 14 -1.07 -4.98 4.93
C VAL A 14 -1.95 -4.37 6.03
N GLU A 15 -1.40 -3.47 6.85
CA GLU A 15 -2.16 -2.76 7.88
C GLU A 15 -3.37 -2.01 7.28
N LYS A 16 -3.15 -1.28 6.18
CA LYS A 16 -4.22 -0.54 5.49
C LYS A 16 -5.25 -1.43 4.83
N GLN A 17 -4.87 -2.60 4.33
CA GLN A 17 -5.83 -3.58 3.84
C GLN A 17 -6.70 -4.16 4.95
N ILE A 18 -6.16 -4.38 6.14
CA ILE A 18 -6.92 -4.82 7.32
C ILE A 18 -7.88 -3.72 7.77
N GLU A 19 -7.43 -2.47 7.85
CA GLU A 19 -8.30 -1.32 8.16
C GLU A 19 -9.44 -1.19 7.16
N LEU A 20 -9.14 -1.34 5.87
CA LEU A 20 -10.13 -1.29 4.80
C LEU A 20 -11.18 -2.41 4.95
N ALA A 21 -10.74 -3.64 5.23
CA ALA A 21 -11.64 -4.77 5.44
C ALA A 21 -12.58 -4.54 6.62
N LYS A 22 -12.07 -3.98 7.72
CA LYS A 22 -12.87 -3.58 8.89
C LYS A 22 -13.87 -2.49 8.51
N ALA A 23 -13.42 -1.43 7.84
CA ALA A 23 -14.30 -0.32 7.42
C ALA A 23 -15.41 -0.77 6.46
N LYS A 24 -15.11 -1.69 5.53
CA LYS A 24 -16.12 -2.28 4.63
C LYS A 24 -17.13 -3.14 5.38
N LYS A 25 -16.70 -3.86 6.42
CA LYS A 25 -17.58 -4.66 7.28
C LYS A 25 -18.52 -3.78 8.11
N ASP A 26 -18.01 -2.68 8.65
CA ASP A 26 -18.79 -1.79 9.52
C ASP A 26 -19.87 -1.02 8.77
N LYS A 27 -19.77 -0.85 7.43
CA LYS A 27 -20.73 -0.19 6.52
C LYS A 27 -21.17 1.24 6.92
N THR A 28 -20.57 1.82 7.95
CA THR A 28 -21.00 3.08 8.57
C THR A 28 -20.37 4.31 7.94
N ASN A 29 -19.22 4.19 7.26
CA ASN A 29 -18.53 5.33 6.68
C ASN A 29 -17.93 5.03 5.28
N PRO A 30 -18.70 5.26 4.20
CA PRO A 30 -18.21 5.11 2.83
C PRO A 30 -17.00 6.01 2.51
N GLY A 31 -16.93 7.21 3.07
CA GLY A 31 -15.80 8.13 2.85
C GLY A 31 -14.48 7.58 3.38
N LYS A 32 -14.52 6.92 4.56
CA LYS A 32 -13.36 6.22 5.13
C LYS A 32 -12.90 5.05 4.24
N VAL A 33 -13.84 4.32 3.64
CA VAL A 33 -13.52 3.22 2.71
C VAL A 33 -12.79 3.76 1.48
N VAL A 34 -13.31 4.82 0.85
CA VAL A 34 -12.66 5.44 -0.32
C VAL A 34 -11.27 5.97 0.02
N ALA A 35 -11.11 6.64 1.16
CA ALA A 35 -9.80 7.14 1.60
C ALA A 35 -8.78 6.00 1.77
N LEU A 36 -9.18 4.90 2.42
CA LEU A 36 -8.33 3.72 2.61
C LEU A 36 -8.00 3.02 1.27
N GLU A 37 -8.92 2.98 0.32
CA GLU A 37 -8.65 2.45 -1.03
C GLU A 37 -7.61 3.29 -1.77
N HIS A 38 -7.71 4.62 -1.68
CA HIS A 38 -6.70 5.52 -2.24
C HIS A 38 -5.32 5.32 -1.60
N GLU A 39 -5.25 5.15 -0.27
CA GLU A 39 -4.00 4.86 0.43
C GLU A 39 -3.38 3.53 -0.05
N VAL A 40 -4.19 2.47 -0.19
CA VAL A 40 -3.74 1.16 -0.70
C VAL A 40 -3.18 1.27 -2.13
N ILE A 41 -3.83 2.03 -3.01
CA ILE A 41 -3.37 2.25 -4.39
C ILE A 41 -2.03 2.98 -4.39
N ASN A 42 -1.88 4.03 -3.57
CA ASN A 42 -0.64 4.79 -3.48
C ASN A 42 0.53 3.95 -2.98
N LEU A 43 0.31 3.13 -1.95
CA LEU A 43 1.35 2.23 -1.42
C LEU A 43 1.79 1.19 -2.47
N ARG A 44 0.86 0.62 -3.23
CA ARG A 44 1.19 -0.28 -4.35
C ARG A 44 2.01 0.41 -5.44
N ARG A 45 1.68 1.67 -5.76
CA ARG A 45 2.43 2.46 -6.74
C ARG A 45 3.85 2.73 -6.26
N GLU A 46 4.03 3.06 -4.98
CA GLU A 46 5.33 3.26 -4.37
C GLU A 46 6.19 1.99 -4.41
N ILE A 47 5.63 0.84 -4.06
CA ILE A 47 6.32 -0.46 -4.16
C ILE A 47 6.77 -0.70 -5.60
N ASN A 48 5.88 -0.51 -6.57
CA ASN A 48 6.20 -0.73 -7.98
C ASN A 48 7.33 0.21 -8.48
N GLN A 49 7.32 1.47 -8.05
CA GLN A 49 8.39 2.42 -8.39
C GLN A 49 9.73 2.02 -7.78
N GLU A 50 9.75 1.57 -6.52
CA GLU A 50 11.00 1.10 -5.89
C GLU A 50 11.50 -0.20 -6.54
N LEU A 51 10.61 -1.13 -6.89
CA LEU A 51 10.96 -2.33 -7.64
C LEU A 51 11.54 -2.00 -9.02
N GLN A 52 10.94 -1.07 -9.77
CA GLN A 52 11.47 -0.61 -11.05
C GLN A 52 12.88 -0.03 -10.93
N LYS A 53 13.14 0.78 -9.89
CA LYS A 53 14.48 1.32 -9.63
C LYS A 53 15.50 0.22 -9.35
N ILE A 54 15.10 -0.86 -8.66
CA ILE A 54 15.97 -2.01 -8.43
C ILE A 54 16.25 -2.71 -9.76
N THR A 55 15.21 -3.07 -10.53
CA THR A 55 15.36 -3.76 -11.81
C THR A 55 16.21 -2.98 -12.82
N GLN A 56 16.08 -1.66 -12.87
CA GLN A 56 16.90 -0.80 -13.74
C GLN A 56 18.36 -0.69 -13.28
N LYS A 57 18.66 -0.88 -12.00
CA LYS A 57 20.04 -0.91 -11.49
C LYS A 57 20.77 -2.22 -11.75
N THR A 58 20.02 -3.30 -11.98
CA THR A 58 20.59 -4.64 -12.23
C THR A 58 20.82 -4.92 -13.72
N LYS A 59 20.39 -4.03 -14.62
CA LYS A 59 20.68 -4.05 -16.06
C LYS A 59 21.90 -3.20 -16.38
#